data_AF-A0A0N1FW29-F1
#
_entry.id   AF-A0A0N1FW29-F1
#
_cell.length_a   1.000
_cell.length_b   1.000
_cell.length_c   1.000
_cell.angle_alpha   90.00
_cell.angle_beta   90.00
_cell.angle_gamma   90.00
#
_symmetry.space_group_name_H-M   'P 1'
#
loop_
_entity.id
_entity.type
_entity.pdbx_description
1 polymer ?
#
loop_
_entity_poly.entity_id
_entity_poly.type
_entity_poly.pdbx_seq_one_letter_code
_entity_poly.pdbx_strand_id
1 'polypeptide(L)'
;MWSESNNYGFENEYDYLRSLKEDDSYAFTYPFEYIAKNHGNDNYDISTADMVVRLQWSDTEAGYTMTYDVAEMYKIDPAEGNSDAAGFYETDVYWRLVDDLDGMGIGSELRAF
;
A
#
# COMPACT_ATOMS: atom_id res chain seq x y z
N MET A 1 17.84 -3.22 -15.37
CA MET A 1 18.39 -4.55 -15.74
C MET A 1 19.83 -4.59 -15.25
N TRP A 2 20.09 -5.41 -14.25
CA TRP A 2 21.38 -5.52 -13.58
C TRP A 2 22.46 -6.08 -14.54
N SER A 3 23.67 -5.55 -14.46
CA SER A 3 24.83 -5.99 -15.25
C SER A 3 26.09 -5.91 -14.40
N GLU A 4 27.12 -6.71 -14.74
CA GLU A 4 28.41 -6.70 -14.03
C GLU A 4 29.03 -5.29 -13.93
N SER A 5 28.75 -4.39 -14.88
CA SER A 5 29.23 -3.00 -14.88
C SER A 5 28.59 -2.10 -13.82
N ASN A 6 27.42 -2.48 -13.30
CA ASN A 6 26.59 -1.65 -12.40
C ASN A 6 26.29 -2.39 -11.08
N ASN A 7 27.12 -3.38 -10.75
CA ASN A 7 26.92 -4.27 -9.61
C ASN A 7 27.19 -3.58 -8.25
N TYR A 8 27.83 -2.41 -8.21
CA TYR A 8 28.19 -1.70 -6.96
C TYR A 8 29.02 -2.55 -5.96
N GLY A 9 29.59 -3.68 -6.40
CA GLY A 9 30.38 -4.59 -5.56
C GLY A 9 29.59 -5.72 -4.90
N PHE A 10 28.34 -5.95 -5.26
CA PHE A 10 27.53 -7.05 -4.75
C PHE A 10 27.74 -8.36 -5.55
N GLU A 11 27.21 -9.49 -5.08
CA GLU A 11 27.32 -10.74 -5.86
C GLU A 11 26.16 -10.88 -6.85
N ASN A 12 24.99 -10.32 -6.52
CA ASN A 12 23.78 -10.35 -7.32
C ASN A 12 22.84 -9.17 -6.96
N GLU A 13 21.78 -9.01 -7.74
CA GLU A 13 20.76 -7.96 -7.54
C GLU A 13 20.07 -8.06 -6.17
N TYR A 14 19.79 -9.26 -5.65
CA TYR A 14 19.15 -9.44 -4.34
C TYR A 14 20.05 -8.94 -3.20
N ASP A 15 21.37 -9.12 -3.29
CA ASP A 15 22.30 -8.61 -2.28
C ASP A 15 22.39 -7.08 -2.30
N TYR A 16 22.32 -6.48 -3.49
CA TYR A 16 22.16 -5.04 -3.62
C TYR A 16 20.85 -4.56 -2.98
N LEU A 17 19.70 -5.16 -3.31
CA LEU A 17 18.41 -4.77 -2.74
C LEU A 17 18.35 -4.94 -1.21
N ARG A 18 18.89 -6.04 -0.67
CA ARG A 18 19.02 -6.25 0.79
C ARG A 18 19.87 -5.16 1.46
N SER A 19 20.86 -4.60 0.76
CA SER A 19 21.68 -3.52 1.31
C SER A 19 20.95 -2.19 1.43
N LEU A 20 19.86 -2.00 0.69
CA LEU A 20 19.02 -0.79 0.73
C LEU A 20 17.93 -0.87 1.81
N LYS A 21 17.75 -2.03 2.44
CA LYS A 21 16.77 -2.21 3.52
C LYS A 21 17.13 -1.33 4.72
N GLU A 22 16.17 -0.51 5.15
CA GLU A 22 16.32 0.34 6.33
C GLU A 22 15.69 -0.24 7.61
N ASP A 23 14.54 -0.92 7.50
CA ASP A 23 13.81 -1.51 8.63
C ASP A 23 13.17 -2.86 8.22
N ASP A 24 12.72 -3.63 9.20
CA ASP A 24 12.02 -4.90 8.99
C ASP A 24 10.55 -4.68 8.60
N SER A 25 9.93 -3.60 9.07
CA SER A 25 8.49 -3.39 8.86
C SER A 25 8.07 -1.92 8.96
N TYR A 26 6.99 -1.58 8.28
CA TYR A 26 6.32 -0.28 8.39
C TYR A 26 4.81 -0.46 8.53
N ALA A 27 4.17 0.50 9.19
CA ALA A 27 2.71 0.55 9.32
C ALA A 27 2.22 1.96 9.02
N PHE A 28 1.22 2.05 8.14
CA PHE A 28 0.58 3.28 7.72
C PHE A 28 -0.92 3.21 7.99
N THR A 29 -1.55 4.35 8.17
CA THR A 29 -3.01 4.45 8.33
C THR A 29 -3.52 5.53 7.41
N TYR A 30 -4.40 5.15 6.50
CA TYR A 30 -4.99 6.06 5.51
C TYR A 30 -6.49 6.15 5.72
N PRO A 31 -7.02 7.34 6.05
CA PRO A 31 -8.46 7.55 6.00
C PRO A 31 -8.91 7.56 4.54
N PHE A 32 -10.04 6.94 4.26
CA PHE A 32 -10.73 6.98 2.96
C PHE A 32 -12.22 7.26 3.17
N GLU A 33 -12.86 7.85 2.15
CA GLU A 33 -14.29 8.17 2.17
C GLU A 33 -15.14 7.00 1.64
N TYR A 34 -16.32 6.81 2.23
CA TYR A 34 -17.33 5.88 1.73
C TYR A 34 -18.73 6.48 1.85
N ILE A 35 -19.66 5.98 1.03
CA ILE A 35 -21.06 6.35 1.06
C ILE A 35 -21.72 5.63 2.24
N ALA A 36 -22.03 6.37 3.30
CA ALA A 36 -22.78 5.84 4.44
C ALA A 36 -24.27 5.68 4.10
N LYS A 37 -24.80 6.55 3.22
CA LYS A 37 -26.17 6.47 2.73
C LYS A 37 -26.30 7.09 1.33
N ASN A 38 -26.97 6.41 0.43
CA ASN A 38 -27.35 6.90 -0.89
C ASN A 38 -28.84 7.29 -0.88
N HIS A 39 -29.14 8.57 -1.08
CA HIS A 39 -30.50 9.11 -1.17
C HIS A 39 -31.03 9.16 -2.61
N GLY A 40 -30.24 8.71 -3.59
CA GLY A 40 -30.52 8.83 -5.02
C GLY A 40 -30.23 10.22 -5.58
N ASN A 41 -30.21 10.34 -6.91
CA ASN A 41 -29.95 11.59 -7.63
C ASN A 41 -28.66 12.30 -7.19
N ASP A 42 -27.57 11.54 -7.08
CA ASP A 42 -26.25 12.03 -6.66
C ASP A 42 -26.20 12.70 -5.27
N ASN A 43 -27.15 12.38 -4.39
CA ASN A 43 -27.19 12.85 -3.02
C ASN A 43 -26.74 11.74 -2.06
N TYR A 44 -25.64 11.97 -1.34
CA TYR A 44 -24.97 10.98 -0.50
C TYR A 44 -24.63 11.56 0.87
N ASP A 45 -24.80 10.74 1.92
CA ASP A 45 -24.11 10.96 3.18
C ASP A 45 -22.74 10.27 3.10
N ILE A 46 -21.67 11.05 3.23
CA ILE A 46 -20.29 10.57 3.20
C ILE A 46 -19.76 10.42 4.62
N SER A 47 -19.03 9.35 4.87
CA SER A 47 -18.32 9.09 6.11
C SER A 47 -16.91 8.60 5.81
N THR A 48 -16.07 8.49 6.84
CA THR A 48 -14.67 8.08 6.72
C THR A 48 -14.42 6.80 7.51
N ALA A 49 -13.56 5.94 6.96
CA ALA A 49 -12.98 4.79 7.66
C ALA A 49 -11.47 4.77 7.43
N ASP A 50 -10.75 4.02 8.25
CA ASP A 50 -9.30 3.89 8.15
C ASP A 50 -8.90 2.55 7.55
N MET A 51 -7.98 2.58 6.60
CA MET A 51 -7.23 1.42 6.13
C MET A 51 -5.85 1.39 6.78
N VAL A 52 -5.53 0.30 7.45
CA VAL A 52 -4.19 0.06 8.00
C VAL A 52 -3.41 -0.78 7.00
N VAL A 53 -2.32 -0.22 6.47
CA VAL A 53 -1.40 -0.90 5.56
C VAL A 53 -0.14 -1.28 6.31
N ARG A 54 0.28 -2.54 6.20
CA ARG A 54 1.50 -3.06 6.83
C ARG A 54 2.44 -3.60 5.78
N LEU A 55 3.67 -3.12 5.82
CA LEU A 55 4.77 -3.60 5.00
C LEU A 55 5.69 -4.46 5.85
N GLN A 56 6.08 -5.61 5.29
CA GLN A 56 7.02 -6.53 5.92
C GLN A 56 8.10 -6.88 4.92
N TRP A 57 9.35 -6.71 5.32
CA TRP A 57 10.49 -7.15 4.53
C TRP A 57 10.46 -8.68 4.35
N SER A 58 10.67 -9.12 3.11
CA SER A 58 10.83 -10.52 2.72
C SER A 58 12.23 -10.75 2.18
N ASP A 59 13.04 -11.56 2.87
CA ASP A 59 14.39 -11.91 2.40
C ASP A 59 14.39 -12.72 1.10
N THR A 60 13.30 -13.47 0.87
CA THR A 60 13.08 -14.25 -0.36
C THR A 60 12.89 -13.34 -1.55
N GLU A 61 12.12 -12.27 -1.40
CA GLU A 61 11.84 -11.31 -2.47
C GLU A 61 12.89 -10.17 -2.53
N ALA A 62 13.72 -10.03 -1.49
CA ALA A 62 14.56 -8.85 -1.23
C ALA A 62 13.78 -7.54 -1.40
N GLY A 63 12.58 -7.50 -0.82
CA GLY A 63 11.68 -6.36 -0.90
C GLY A 63 10.57 -6.44 0.16
N TYR A 64 9.81 -5.37 0.28
CA TYR A 64 8.66 -5.27 1.16
C TYR A 64 7.43 -5.87 0.49
N THR A 65 6.80 -6.81 1.18
CA THR A 65 5.47 -7.33 0.88
C THR A 65 4.43 -6.55 1.68
N MET A 66 3.21 -6.44 1.14
CA MET A 66 2.16 -5.63 1.74
C MET A 66 0.95 -6.48 2.15
N THR A 67 0.39 -6.14 3.30
CA THR A 67 -0.98 -6.53 3.69
C THR A 67 -1.76 -5.29 4.12
N TYR A 68 -3.08 -5.32 4.02
CA TYR A 68 -3.93 -4.25 4.52
C TYR A 68 -5.23 -4.79 5.13
N ASP A 69 -5.81 -4.01 6.04
CA ASP A 69 -7.12 -4.28 6.60
C ASP A 69 -7.92 -2.99 6.87
N VAL A 70 -9.24 -3.12 6.86
CA VAL A 70 -10.19 -2.07 7.23
C VAL A 70 -11.05 -2.61 8.36
N ALA A 71 -10.77 -2.21 9.60
CA ALA A 71 -11.48 -2.71 10.78
C ALA A 71 -12.99 -2.44 10.72
N GLU A 72 -13.38 -1.34 10.08
CA GLU A 72 -14.77 -0.89 10.00
C GLU A 72 -15.50 -1.33 8.73
N MET A 73 -14.97 -2.31 8.00
CA MET A 73 -15.57 -2.78 6.73
C MET A 73 -17.03 -3.23 6.90
N TYR A 74 -17.43 -3.69 8.09
CA TYR A 74 -18.81 -4.07 8.40
C TYR A 74 -19.82 -2.91 8.37
N LYS A 75 -19.36 -1.65 8.43
CA LYS A 75 -20.21 -0.46 8.30
C LYS A 75 -20.44 -0.05 6.85
N ILE A 76 -19.61 -0.55 5.93
CA ILE A 76 -19.61 -0.15 4.53
C ILE A 76 -20.51 -1.10 3.76
N ASP A 77 -21.69 -0.61 3.37
CA ASP A 77 -22.66 -1.39 2.61
C ASP A 77 -22.39 -1.25 1.10
N PRO A 78 -22.09 -2.36 0.38
CA PRO A 78 -21.94 -2.33 -1.07
C PRO A 78 -23.21 -1.87 -1.80
N ALA A 79 -24.41 -2.08 -1.22
CA ALA A 79 -25.67 -1.64 -1.81
C ALA A 79 -25.81 -0.13 -1.88
N GLU A 80 -25.06 0.62 -1.07
CA GLU A 80 -25.03 2.09 -1.09
C GLU A 80 -24.11 2.62 -2.22
N GLY A 81 -23.43 1.74 -2.97
CA GLY A 81 -22.56 2.08 -4.10
C GLY A 81 -21.06 2.02 -3.79
N ASN A 82 -20.67 1.37 -2.69
CA ASN A 82 -19.28 1.26 -2.25
C ASN A 82 -18.57 0.03 -2.85
N SER A 83 -17.23 0.12 -2.95
CA SER A 83 -16.37 -1.02 -3.23
C SER A 83 -16.06 -1.85 -1.98
N ASP A 84 -15.35 -2.96 -2.15
CA ASP A 84 -14.72 -3.66 -1.06
C ASP A 84 -13.38 -2.98 -0.66
N ALA A 85 -12.68 -3.56 0.32
CA ALA A 85 -11.38 -3.05 0.78
C ALA A 85 -10.33 -2.99 -0.34
N ALA A 86 -10.34 -3.94 -1.29
CA ALA A 86 -9.42 -3.92 -2.41
C ALA A 86 -9.71 -2.74 -3.35
N GLY A 87 -11.00 -2.47 -3.62
CA GLY A 87 -11.38 -1.31 -4.42
C GLY A 87 -11.01 0.03 -3.78
N PHE A 88 -11.13 0.17 -2.45
CA PHE A 88 -10.64 1.38 -1.76
C PHE A 88 -9.12 1.48 -1.77
N TYR A 89 -8.43 0.34 -1.68
CA TYR A 89 -6.98 0.31 -1.79
C TYR A 89 -6.51 0.84 -3.14
N GLU A 90 -7.07 0.30 -4.23
CA GLU A 90 -6.68 0.65 -5.59
C GLU A 90 -7.02 2.09 -5.97
N THR A 91 -8.16 2.62 -5.49
CA THR A 91 -8.66 3.93 -5.93
C THR A 91 -8.19 5.11 -5.08
N ASP A 92 -7.87 4.91 -3.80
CA ASP A 92 -7.48 5.99 -2.88
C ASP A 92 -6.15 5.72 -2.15
N VAL A 93 -5.96 4.53 -1.58
CA VAL A 93 -4.83 4.31 -0.67
C VAL A 93 -3.49 4.07 -1.41
N TYR A 94 -3.51 3.36 -2.55
CA TYR A 94 -2.30 2.92 -3.25
C TYR A 94 -1.34 4.08 -3.58
N TRP A 95 -1.84 5.15 -4.19
CA TRP A 95 -0.99 6.24 -4.65
C TRP A 95 -0.41 7.05 -3.48
N ARG A 96 -1.16 7.14 -2.37
CA ARG A 96 -0.71 7.80 -1.13
C ARG A 96 0.39 6.99 -0.45
N LEU A 97 0.23 5.67 -0.40
CA LEU A 97 1.28 4.77 0.06
C LEU A 97 2.55 4.90 -0.77
N VAL A 98 2.43 4.92 -2.09
CA VAL A 98 3.57 5.11 -2.99
C VAL A 98 4.29 6.43 -2.73
N ASP A 99 3.56 7.53 -2.56
CA ASP A 99 4.12 8.85 -2.27
C ASP A 99 4.86 8.88 -0.91
N ASP A 100 4.25 8.30 0.14
CA ASP A 100 4.90 8.19 1.45
C ASP A 100 6.18 7.34 1.39
N LEU A 101 6.16 6.22 0.65
CA LEU A 101 7.34 5.37 0.46
C LEU A 101 8.44 6.08 -0.33
N ASP A 102 8.09 6.81 -1.40
CA ASP A 102 9.04 7.64 -2.15
C ASP A 102 9.65 8.73 -1.25
N GLY A 103 8.84 9.36 -0.40
CA GLY A 103 9.28 10.35 0.59
C GLY A 103 10.23 9.79 1.65
N MET A 104 10.13 8.48 1.93
CA MET A 104 11.04 7.74 2.81
C MET A 104 12.27 7.19 2.07
N GLY A 105 12.39 7.37 0.75
CA GLY A 105 13.46 6.80 -0.05
C GLY A 105 13.31 5.30 -0.34
N ILE A 106 12.15 4.71 -0.05
CA ILE A 106 11.84 3.31 -0.35
C ILE A 106 11.36 3.22 -1.80
N GLY A 107 12.29 3.08 -2.73
CA GLY A 107 12.02 3.03 -4.17
C GLY A 107 11.20 1.82 -4.63
N SER A 108 10.70 1.89 -5.86
CA SER A 108 9.89 0.84 -6.49
C SER A 108 10.57 -0.53 -6.53
N GLU A 109 11.90 -0.56 -6.60
CA GLU A 109 12.73 -1.76 -6.60
C GLU A 109 12.67 -2.55 -5.29
N LEU A 110 12.27 -1.92 -4.19
CA LEU A 110 12.07 -2.56 -2.88
C LEU A 110 10.61 -2.94 -2.64
N ARG A 111 9.71 -2.78 -3.61
CA ARG A 111 8.27 -3.05 -3.45
C ARG A 111 7.91 -4.34 -4.19
N ALA A 112 7.52 -5.37 -3.45
CA ALA A 112 7.20 -6.70 -3.97
C ALA A 112 5.67 -6.95 -3.99
N PHE A 113 4.86 -5.91 -4.20
CA PHE A 113 3.39 -5.97 -4.20
C PHE A 113 2.79 -5.19 -5.37
#